data_AF-A0A356VSS5-F1
#
_entry.id   AF-A0A356VSS5-F1
#
_cell.length_a   1.000
_cell.length_b   1.000
_cell.length_c   1.000
_cell.angle_alpha   90.00
_cell.angle_beta   90.00
_cell.angle_gamma   90.00
#
_symmetry.space_group_name_H-M   'P 1'
#
loop_
_entity.id
_entity.type
_entity.pdbx_description
1 polymer ?
#
loop_
_entity_poly.entity_id
_entity_poly.type
_entity_poly.pdbx_seq_one_letter_code
_entity_poly.pdbx_strand_id
1 'polypeptide(L)'
;MKPSDLQQETIKDSRRINFQEMTEENRGSIIAFFTKNKHQIINDIFQGRGALKADWMLVTCKNKDGTLTWVLKDIITVCNFYSQGEVNISPKGSLKIGKVTMQRKGGTPDPTSLQFKCNPLELFKA
;
A
#
# COMPACT_ATOMS: atom_id res chain seq x y z
N MET A 1 16.35 2.47 14.23
CA MET A 1 16.22 1.18 14.94
C MET A 1 17.51 0.93 15.69
N LYS A 2 17.41 0.55 16.97
CA LYS A 2 18.53 0.10 17.77
C LYS A 2 18.82 -1.37 17.46
N PRO A 3 20.03 -1.88 17.72
CA PRO A 3 20.35 -3.31 17.54
C PRO A 3 19.43 -4.27 18.30
N SER A 4 18.77 -3.80 19.37
CA SER A 4 17.75 -4.54 20.13
C SER A 4 16.47 -4.84 19.34
N ASP A 5 16.24 -4.12 18.25
CA ASP A 5 14.98 -4.14 17.50
C ASP A 5 14.98 -5.21 16.39
N LEU A 6 16.09 -5.96 16.27
CA LEU A 6 16.43 -6.83 15.16
C LEU A 6 16.77 -8.24 15.64
N GLN A 7 16.40 -9.25 14.85
CA GLN A 7 16.99 -10.59 14.99
C GLN A 7 18.38 -10.55 14.33
N GLN A 8 19.41 -10.18 15.12
CA GLN A 8 20.73 -9.70 14.67
C GLN A 8 21.47 -10.62 13.66
N GLU A 9 21.12 -11.90 13.53
CA GLU A 9 21.76 -12.85 12.61
C GLU A 9 21.07 -13.03 11.23
N THR A 10 20.01 -12.28 10.92
CA THR A 10 19.13 -12.61 9.76
C THR A 10 18.98 -11.55 8.68
N ILE A 11 19.73 -10.44 8.74
CA ILE A 11 19.62 -9.34 7.75
C ILE A 11 20.16 -9.80 6.39
N LYS A 12 19.29 -9.95 5.39
CA LYS A 12 19.67 -10.43 4.06
C LYS A 12 20.22 -9.34 3.14
N ASP A 13 19.85 -8.09 3.36
CA ASP A 13 20.24 -6.95 2.51
C ASP A 13 20.65 -5.77 3.38
N SER A 14 21.93 -5.40 3.39
CA SER A 14 22.45 -4.34 4.26
C SER A 14 21.80 -2.96 4.04
N ARG A 15 21.07 -2.76 2.94
CA ARG A 15 20.41 -1.50 2.60
C ARG A 15 18.99 -1.38 3.16
N ARG A 16 18.43 -2.44 3.74
CA ARG A 16 17.04 -2.47 4.21
C ARG A 16 16.81 -3.56 5.23
N ILE A 17 15.78 -3.37 6.05
CA ILE A 17 15.26 -4.42 6.93
C ILE A 17 13.92 -4.85 6.37
N ASN A 18 13.76 -6.16 6.18
CA ASN A 18 12.48 -6.75 5.83
C ASN A 18 11.63 -6.94 7.10
N PHE A 19 10.30 -6.89 6.97
CA PHE A 19 9.41 -7.14 8.11
C PHE A 19 9.64 -8.52 8.76
N GLN A 20 10.03 -9.53 7.98
CA GLN A 20 10.38 -10.85 8.51
C GLN A 20 11.62 -10.84 9.42
N GLU A 21 12.50 -9.85 9.26
CA GLU A 21 13.76 -9.71 10.03
C GLU A 21 13.56 -8.88 11.31
N MET A 22 12.37 -8.28 11.49
CA MET A 22 12.00 -7.54 12.70
C MET A 22 11.50 -8.46 13.82
N THR A 23 11.58 -8.01 15.06
CA THR A 23 10.94 -8.70 16.19
C THR A 23 9.41 -8.72 16.04
N GLU A 24 8.75 -9.70 16.65
CA GLU A 24 7.29 -9.79 16.64
C GLU A 24 6.61 -8.56 17.26
N GLU A 25 7.22 -7.99 18.29
CA GLU A 25 6.73 -6.76 18.93
C GLU A 25 6.72 -5.57 17.94
N ASN A 26 7.80 -5.41 17.17
CA ASN A 26 7.89 -4.35 16.16
C ASN A 26 6.91 -4.60 15.01
N ARG A 27 6.78 -5.85 14.54
CA ARG A 27 5.77 -6.23 13.55
C ARG A 27 4.35 -5.90 14.05
N GLY A 28 4.04 -6.30 15.28
CA GLY A 28 2.76 -6.06 15.93
C GLY A 28 2.45 -4.57 16.04
N SER A 29 3.43 -3.76 16.46
CA SER A 29 3.29 -2.30 16.57
C SER A 29 3.00 -1.64 15.22
N ILE A 30 3.69 -2.08 14.16
CA ILE A 30 3.47 -1.58 12.79
C ILE A 30 2.06 -1.96 12.32
N ILE A 31 1.67 -3.23 12.45
CA ILE A 31 0.33 -3.70 12.08
C ILE A 31 -0.74 -2.92 12.86
N ALA A 32 -0.57 -2.74 14.17
CA ALA A 32 -1.51 -2.00 15.02
C ALA A 32 -1.65 -0.55 14.58
N PHE A 33 -0.55 0.14 14.26
CA PHE A 33 -0.57 1.51 13.75
C PHE A 33 -1.37 1.61 12.44
N PHE A 34 -1.06 0.77 11.45
CA PHE A 34 -1.74 0.81 10.16
C PHE A 34 -3.19 0.34 10.25
N THR A 35 -3.52 -0.57 11.16
CA THR A 35 -4.90 -1.00 11.43
C THR A 35 -5.71 0.15 12.01
N LYS A 36 -5.19 0.80 13.04
CA LYS A 36 -5.84 1.95 13.71
C LYS A 36 -6.09 3.11 12.75
N ASN A 37 -5.16 3.38 11.85
CA ASN A 37 -5.21 4.54 10.95
C ASN A 37 -5.61 4.19 9.50
N LYS A 38 -6.11 2.97 9.24
CA LYS A 38 -6.32 2.43 7.89
C LYS A 38 -7.08 3.37 6.97
N HIS A 39 -8.24 3.86 7.41
CA HIS A 39 -9.10 4.72 6.60
C HIS A 39 -8.45 6.08 6.31
N GLN A 40 -7.78 6.68 7.30
CA GLN A 40 -7.08 7.95 7.11
C GLN A 40 -5.94 7.81 6.10
N ILE A 41 -5.13 6.76 6.23
CA ILE A 41 -4.01 6.50 5.32
C ILE A 41 -4.51 6.29 3.89
N ILE A 42 -5.57 5.52 3.71
CA ILE A 42 -6.15 5.27 2.37
C ILE A 42 -6.73 6.55 1.77
N ASN A 43 -7.45 7.36 2.56
CA ASN A 43 -7.94 8.65 2.10
C ASN A 43 -6.79 9.57 1.68
N ASP A 44 -5.73 9.65 2.48
CA ASP A 44 -4.57 10.48 2.14
C ASP A 44 -3.86 10.01 0.86
N ILE A 45 -3.82 8.70 0.60
CA ILE A 45 -3.18 8.12 -0.59
C ILE A 45 -4.01 8.36 -1.86
N PHE A 46 -5.33 8.21 -1.81
CA PHE A 46 -6.20 8.30 -2.99
C PHE A 46 -6.82 9.68 -3.19
N GLN A 47 -7.44 10.23 -2.15
CA GLN A 47 -8.11 11.52 -2.22
C GLN A 47 -7.13 12.69 -2.07
N GLY A 48 -6.16 12.55 -1.17
CA GLY A 48 -5.31 13.66 -0.77
C GLY A 48 -6.10 14.71 0.03
N ARG A 49 -5.57 15.93 0.11
CA ARG A 49 -6.14 17.03 0.92
C ARG A 49 -6.04 18.36 0.18
N GLY A 50 -6.84 19.33 0.61
CA GLY A 50 -6.84 20.69 0.07
C GLY A 50 -7.68 20.85 -1.19
N ALA A 51 -7.50 21.98 -1.88
CA ALA A 51 -8.34 22.38 -3.01
C ALA A 51 -8.19 21.51 -4.27
N LEU A 52 -7.06 20.79 -4.39
CA LEU A 52 -6.75 19.92 -5.53
C LEU A 52 -6.86 18.43 -5.19
N LYS A 53 -7.66 18.10 -4.17
CA LYS A 53 -7.96 16.70 -3.84
C LYS A 53 -8.68 16.03 -5.01
N ALA A 54 -8.51 14.72 -5.15
CA ALA A 54 -9.24 13.95 -6.16
C ALA A 54 -10.69 13.75 -5.70
N ASP A 55 -11.66 14.09 -6.53
CA ASP A 55 -13.07 13.78 -6.30
C ASP A 55 -13.54 12.54 -7.08
N TRP A 56 -12.79 12.15 -8.10
CA TRP A 56 -13.10 11.04 -9.01
C TRP A 56 -11.85 10.26 -9.39
N MET A 57 -12.00 8.97 -9.69
CA MET A 57 -10.96 8.14 -10.29
C MET A 57 -11.46 7.51 -11.59
N LEU A 58 -10.79 7.83 -12.70
CA LEU A 58 -10.99 7.20 -14.00
C LEU A 58 -9.95 6.08 -14.17
N VAL A 59 -10.42 4.88 -14.46
CA VAL A 59 -9.56 3.77 -14.86
C VAL A 59 -9.93 3.33 -16.27
N THR A 60 -8.93 3.27 -17.15
CA THR A 60 -9.06 2.79 -18.52
C THR A 60 -8.27 1.50 -18.70
N CYS A 61 -8.89 0.47 -19.29
CA CYS A 61 -8.25 -0.78 -19.66
C CYS A 61 -8.20 -0.90 -21.18
N LYS A 62 -7.00 -1.12 -21.73
CA LYS A 62 -6.81 -1.49 -23.13
C LYS A 62 -6.81 -3.01 -23.24
N ASN A 63 -7.87 -3.55 -23.82
CA ASN A 63 -8.03 -4.98 -24.03
C ASN A 63 -7.08 -5.47 -25.14
N LYS A 64 -6.86 -6.79 -25.17
CA LYS A 64 -5.97 -7.42 -26.15
C LYS A 64 -6.45 -7.26 -27.61
N ASP A 65 -7.76 -7.15 -27.80
CA ASP A 65 -8.40 -6.92 -29.10
C ASP A 65 -8.34 -5.45 -29.56
N GLY A 66 -7.71 -4.57 -28.76
CA GLY A 66 -7.59 -3.15 -29.06
C GLY A 66 -8.75 -2.28 -28.55
N THR A 67 -9.81 -2.87 -28.01
CA THR A 67 -10.92 -2.11 -27.42
C THR A 67 -10.52 -1.44 -26.11
N LEU A 68 -11.17 -0.32 -25.79
CA LEU A 68 -10.99 0.40 -24.54
C LEU A 68 -12.24 0.24 -23.68
N THR A 69 -12.09 -0.31 -22.49
CA THR A 69 -13.12 -0.27 -21.43
C THR A 69 -12.69 0.70 -20.36
N TRP A 70 -13.65 1.34 -19.70
CA TRP A 70 -13.35 2.32 -18.66
C TRP A 70 -14.39 2.28 -17.54
N VAL A 71 -13.98 2.74 -16.36
CA VAL A 71 -14.85 2.95 -15.22
C VAL A 71 -14.49 4.27 -14.56
N LEU A 72 -15.52 5.04 -14.19
CA LEU A 72 -15.39 6.29 -13.43
C LEU A 72 -16.13 6.11 -12.11
N LYS A 73 -15.45 6.35 -10.98
CA LYS A 73 -16.02 6.23 -9.63
C LYS A 73 -15.72 7.48 -8.83
N ASP A 74 -16.64 7.87 -7.95
CA ASP A 74 -16.38 8.91 -6.96
C ASP A 74 -15.30 8.44 -5.97
N ILE A 75 -14.52 9.38 -5.45
CA ILE A 75 -13.36 9.06 -4.60
C ILE A 75 -13.76 8.36 -3.30
N ILE A 76 -14.96 8.60 -2.77
CA ILE A 76 -15.44 7.96 -1.53
C ILE A 76 -15.64 6.46 -1.79
N THR A 77 -16.27 6.10 -2.92
CA THR A 77 -16.39 4.71 -3.37
C THR A 77 -15.03 4.04 -3.55
N VAL A 78 -14.07 4.75 -4.14
CA VAL A 78 -12.70 4.24 -4.34
C VAL A 78 -12.01 3.97 -3.01
N CYS A 79 -12.00 4.93 -2.09
CA CYS A 79 -11.40 4.78 -0.75
C CYS A 79 -12.04 3.64 0.03
N ASN A 80 -13.38 3.55 0.02
CA ASN A 80 -14.11 2.47 0.68
C ASN A 80 -13.72 1.11 0.08
N PHE A 81 -13.70 0.99 -1.25
CA PHE A 81 -13.31 -0.23 -1.93
C PHE A 81 -11.90 -0.70 -1.58
N TYR A 82 -10.91 0.20 -1.61
CA TYR A 82 -9.52 -0.14 -1.32
C TYR A 82 -9.24 -0.35 0.19
N SER A 83 -10.13 0.14 1.08
CA SER A 83 -10.04 -0.09 2.53
C SER A 83 -10.54 -1.45 3.00
N GLN A 84 -11.22 -2.20 2.13
CA GLN A 84 -11.69 -3.55 2.41
C GLN A 84 -10.52 -4.50 2.65
N GLY A 85 -10.67 -5.39 3.62
CA GLY A 85 -9.64 -6.34 4.03
C GLY A 85 -8.82 -5.88 5.24
N GLU A 86 -7.98 -6.79 5.72
CA GLU A 86 -7.16 -6.60 6.91
C GLU A 86 -5.82 -5.93 6.60
N VAL A 87 -5.13 -5.53 7.67
CA VAL A 87 -3.73 -5.10 7.60
C VAL A 87 -2.85 -6.27 8.00
N ASN A 88 -1.98 -6.74 7.11
CA ASN A 88 -1.08 -7.84 7.40
C ASN A 88 0.24 -7.74 6.63
N ILE A 89 1.26 -8.43 7.14
CA ILE A 89 2.54 -8.57 6.43
C ILE A 89 2.43 -9.78 5.50
N SER A 90 2.68 -9.58 4.21
CA SER A 90 2.67 -10.64 3.22
C SER A 90 3.87 -11.58 3.40
N PRO A 91 3.80 -12.84 2.93
CA PRO A 91 4.94 -13.76 2.95
C PRO A 91 6.20 -13.22 2.26
N LYS A 92 6.03 -12.27 1.32
CA LYS A 92 7.11 -11.62 0.57
C LYS A 92 7.68 -10.38 1.27
N GLY A 93 7.15 -10.00 2.43
CA GLY A 93 7.67 -8.87 3.20
C GLY A 93 7.16 -7.50 2.79
N SER A 94 6.00 -7.43 2.14
CA SER A 94 5.27 -6.18 1.95
C SER A 94 4.13 -6.07 2.96
N LEU A 95 3.70 -4.85 3.29
CA LEU A 95 2.54 -4.63 4.16
C LEU A 95 1.30 -4.46 3.29
N LYS A 96 0.28 -5.28 3.51
CA LYS A 96 -1.07 -5.07 2.98
C LYS A 96 -1.84 -4.16 3.92
N ILE A 97 -2.52 -3.17 3.35
CA ILE A 97 -3.39 -2.23 4.05
C ILE A 97 -4.73 -2.28 3.30
N GLY A 98 -5.60 -3.21 3.69
CA GLY A 98 -6.75 -3.57 2.86
C GLY A 98 -6.28 -4.10 1.50
N LYS A 99 -6.78 -3.52 0.41
CA LYS A 99 -6.37 -3.86 -0.97
C LYS A 99 -5.15 -3.08 -1.47
N VAL A 100 -4.58 -2.19 -0.65
CA VAL A 100 -3.35 -1.45 -0.96
C VAL A 100 -2.13 -2.22 -0.47
N THR A 101 -1.04 -2.21 -1.23
CA THR A 101 0.25 -2.77 -0.83
C THR A 101 1.25 -1.65 -0.60
N MET A 102 1.83 -1.60 0.60
CA MET A 102 2.97 -0.75 0.92
C MET A 102 4.26 -1.56 0.81
N GLN A 103 5.23 -0.99 0.11
CA GLN A 103 6.56 -1.56 -0.05
C GLN A 103 7.61 -0.46 -0.11
N ARG A 104 8.87 -0.79 0.16
CA ARG A 104 9.99 0.07 -0.24
C ARG A 104 9.98 0.21 -1.76
N LYS A 105 10.18 1.42 -2.26
CA LYS A 105 10.19 1.73 -3.70
C LYS A 105 11.24 0.91 -4.44
N GLY A 106 12.50 0.96 -3.99
CA GLY A 106 13.63 0.38 -4.72
C GLY A 106 13.89 1.06 -6.07
N GLY A 107 15.00 0.73 -6.73
CA GLY A 107 15.37 1.33 -8.01
C GLY A 107 15.80 2.80 -7.93
N THR A 108 15.90 3.48 -9.06
CA THR A 108 16.31 4.89 -9.18
C THR A 108 15.10 5.79 -9.46
N PRO A 109 15.14 7.10 -9.14
CA PRO A 109 16.21 7.84 -8.45
C PRO A 109 16.13 7.80 -6.91
N ASP A 110 15.00 7.41 -6.33
CA ASP A 110 14.80 7.38 -4.86
C ASP A 110 14.41 5.97 -4.37
N PRO A 111 15.40 5.12 -4.04
CA PRO A 111 15.16 3.74 -3.66
C PRO A 111 14.56 3.58 -2.26
N THR A 112 14.73 4.58 -1.38
CA THR A 112 14.46 4.46 0.06
C THR A 112 13.05 4.87 0.46
N SER A 113 12.36 5.64 -0.37
CA SER A 113 10.97 6.02 -0.13
C SER A 113 10.02 4.82 -0.01
N LEU A 114 8.94 5.02 0.74
CA LEU A 114 7.78 4.13 0.74
C LEU A 114 6.97 4.33 -0.54
N GLN A 115 6.45 3.24 -1.06
CA GLN A 115 5.61 3.20 -2.25
C GLN A 115 4.34 2.42 -1.95
N PHE A 116 3.20 3.02 -2.29
CA PHE A 116 1.89 2.39 -2.24
C PHE A 116 1.48 1.94 -3.64
N LYS A 117 0.95 0.72 -3.74
CA LYS A 117 0.48 0.12 -4.99
C LYS A 117 -0.92 -0.44 -4.80
N CYS A 118 -1.74 -0.31 -5.82
CA CYS A 118 -3.06 -0.90 -5.92
C CYS A 118 -3.24 -1.53 -7.30
N ASN A 119 -4.22 -2.43 -7.44
CA ASN A 119 -4.65 -2.92 -8.73
C ASN A 119 -5.85 -2.07 -9.20
N PRO A 120 -5.67 -1.13 -10.15
CA PRO A 120 -6.74 -0.24 -10.59
C PRO A 120 -7.87 -0.98 -11.33
N LEU A 121 -7.57 -2.13 -11.94
CA LEU A 121 -8.56 -2.93 -12.67
C LEU A 121 -9.61 -3.56 -11.75
N GLU A 122 -9.37 -3.62 -10.44
CA GLU A 122 -10.36 -4.12 -9.50
C GLU A 122 -11.58 -3.20 -9.36
N LEU A 123 -11.47 -1.92 -9.74
CA LEU A 123 -12.61 -0.99 -9.72
C LEU A 123 -13.71 -1.33 -10.73
N PHE A 124 -13.44 -2.18 -11.73
CA PHE A 124 -14.48 -2.73 -12.62
C PHE A 124 -15.42 -3.69 -11.90
N LYS A 125 -15.06 -4.15 -10.68
CA LYS A 125 -15.87 -5.04 -9.84
C LYS A 125 -16.54 -4.31 -8.68
N ALA A 126 -16.28 -3.01 -8.55
CA ALA A 126 -16.71 -2.17 -7.42
C ALA A 126 -18.06 -1.52 -7.67
#